data_AF-A0A2E5HEL7-F1
#
_entry.id   AF-A0A2E5HEL7-F1
#
_cell.length_a   1.000
_cell.length_b   1.000
_cell.length_c   1.000
_cell.angle_alpha   90.00
_cell.angle_beta   90.00
_cell.angle_gamma   90.00
#
_symmetry.space_group_name_H-M   'P 1'
#
loop_
_entity.id
_entity.type
_entity.pdbx_description
1 polymer ?
#
loop_
_entity_poly.entity_id
_entity_poly.type
_entity_poly.pdbx_seq_one_letter_code
_entity_poly.pdbx_strand_id
1 'polypeptide(L)'
;MGNPFKTIRNLLLFFSIAVITAQEDSITVDSTFYPKKVVAEGSETVVISATVNPINISPTAYRYSIYPRNRPAEVFMQKLFFPGEQIQIILPANILSTDSLGNIAKLEPLGDAYDHQYRMFNADVGEINLTTFDILGPSDIMKLTVLDAETNNPIGNSNIRITQNREILSSAQTDTSGYTRVRIPVKRIQNEPVMVSINTDGRFPTWKGNMDIAEGIFEKTVTISPLELGPGDAIYEVIDSMVPFREGPENGAVSLFLLNEGDQVIISKVAGDRLFGRVRIYLDKQGIYRNISGWVLGKHLNRME
;
A
#
# COMPACT_ATOMS: atom_id res chain seq x y z
N MET A 1 -13.07 59.52 27.55
CA MET A 1 -14.14 60.32 26.90
C MET A 1 -13.94 60.16 25.41
N GLY A 2 -14.82 59.66 24.55
CA GLY A 2 -16.19 59.16 24.61
C GLY A 2 -16.55 58.84 23.16
N ASN A 3 -17.16 57.69 22.91
CA ASN A 3 -17.79 57.33 21.62
C ASN A 3 -19.01 58.28 21.40
N PRO A 4 -19.52 58.52 20.17
CA PRO A 4 -20.60 57.64 19.71
C PRO A 4 -20.86 57.49 18.18
N PHE A 5 -21.52 56.37 17.92
CA PHE A 5 -22.36 55.90 16.82
C PHE A 5 -23.37 56.87 16.13
N LYS A 6 -23.61 56.57 14.83
CA LYS A 6 -24.90 56.50 14.06
C LYS A 6 -25.63 57.79 13.59
N THR A 7 -25.96 57.85 12.27
CA THR A 7 -27.33 57.76 11.67
C THR A 7 -27.53 58.57 10.35
N ILE A 8 -27.75 57.86 9.23
CA ILE A 8 -28.73 58.06 8.09
C ILE A 8 -28.89 59.47 7.43
N ARG A 9 -28.78 59.57 6.07
CA ARG A 9 -29.90 59.65 5.08
C ARG A 9 -29.50 60.18 3.68
N ASN A 10 -30.07 59.54 2.65
CA ASN A 10 -30.42 60.01 1.30
C ASN A 10 -29.35 60.52 0.30
N LEU A 11 -29.20 59.78 -0.82
CA LEU A 11 -28.99 60.41 -2.13
C LEU A 11 -29.78 59.67 -3.22
N LEU A 12 -30.38 60.46 -4.11
CA LEU A 12 -31.49 60.17 -5.01
C LEU A 12 -31.12 59.45 -6.31
N LEU A 13 -32.15 58.78 -6.87
CA LEU A 13 -32.29 58.27 -8.23
C LEU A 13 -31.91 59.29 -9.33
N PHE A 14 -31.32 58.79 -10.42
CA PHE A 14 -31.65 59.25 -11.77
C PHE A 14 -31.94 58.04 -12.67
N PHE A 15 -33.16 58.03 -13.21
CA PHE A 15 -33.67 57.12 -14.21
C PHE A 15 -33.61 57.87 -15.55
N SER A 16 -33.10 57.24 -16.61
CA SER A 16 -33.16 57.79 -17.98
C SER A 16 -33.52 56.66 -18.94
N ILE A 17 -34.74 56.71 -19.44
CA ILE A 17 -35.29 55.85 -20.48
C ILE A 17 -34.87 56.44 -21.84
N ALA A 18 -34.37 55.60 -22.74
CA ALA A 18 -34.35 55.89 -24.17
C ALA A 18 -34.82 54.65 -24.95
N VAL A 19 -36.00 54.79 -25.55
CA VAL A 19 -36.62 53.89 -26.52
C VAL A 19 -36.06 54.22 -27.89
N ILE A 20 -35.49 53.26 -28.63
CA ILE A 20 -35.35 53.35 -30.09
C ILE A 20 -35.59 51.97 -30.74
N THR A 21 -36.80 51.89 -31.30
CA THR A 21 -37.31 51.20 -32.51
C THR A 21 -36.55 50.05 -33.16
N ALA A 22 -37.30 48.97 -33.41
CA ALA A 22 -37.01 47.94 -34.39
C ALA A 22 -36.87 48.52 -35.81
N GLN A 23 -35.84 48.08 -36.52
CA GLN A 23 -35.69 48.25 -37.95
C GLN A 23 -35.53 46.86 -38.55
N GLU A 24 -36.55 46.43 -39.30
CA GLU A 24 -36.50 45.26 -40.18
C GLU A 24 -35.65 45.61 -41.39
N ASP A 25 -34.43 45.08 -41.47
CA ASP A 25 -33.69 45.02 -42.72
C ASP A 25 -33.84 43.61 -43.30
N SER A 26 -34.60 43.59 -44.39
CA SER A 26 -34.71 42.45 -45.30
C SER A 26 -33.43 42.34 -46.12
N ILE A 27 -32.77 41.18 -46.04
CA ILE A 27 -31.74 40.79 -47.00
C ILE A 27 -32.22 39.51 -47.68
N THR A 28 -32.41 39.60 -48.98
CA THR A 28 -32.67 38.47 -49.88
C THR A 28 -31.36 38.04 -50.53
N VAL A 29 -31.22 36.72 -50.72
CA VAL A 29 -30.23 35.98 -51.56
C VAL A 29 -28.82 35.88 -50.96
N ASP A 30 -28.34 34.69 -50.58
CA ASP A 30 -27.83 33.66 -51.50
C ASP A 30 -28.14 32.22 -51.05
N SER A 31 -28.86 31.47 -51.87
CA SER A 31 -29.30 30.09 -51.63
C SER A 31 -28.31 29.04 -52.16
N THR A 32 -26.99 29.31 -52.10
CA THR A 32 -25.94 28.36 -52.51
C THR A 32 -25.00 27.88 -51.40
N PHE A 33 -25.41 28.00 -50.14
CA PHE A 33 -24.76 27.27 -49.03
C PHE A 33 -25.81 26.54 -48.18
N TYR A 34 -26.39 25.48 -48.75
CA TYR A 34 -26.76 24.37 -47.89
C TYR A 34 -25.44 23.72 -47.45
N PRO A 35 -25.01 23.80 -46.18
CA PRO A 35 -24.12 22.77 -45.70
C PRO A 35 -24.84 21.46 -45.98
N LYS A 36 -24.22 20.63 -46.81
CA LYS A 36 -24.61 19.25 -47.04
C LYS A 36 -25.04 18.72 -45.69
N LYS A 37 -26.33 18.37 -45.56
CA LYS A 37 -26.88 17.74 -44.37
C LYS A 37 -25.96 16.56 -44.12
N VAL A 38 -25.02 16.70 -43.18
CA VAL A 38 -24.25 15.59 -42.67
C VAL A 38 -25.32 14.79 -41.96
N VAL A 39 -25.84 13.82 -42.69
CA VAL A 39 -26.49 12.67 -42.09
C VAL A 39 -25.50 12.25 -41.03
N ALA A 40 -25.86 12.42 -39.77
CA ALA A 40 -25.07 11.90 -38.68
C ALA A 40 -25.07 10.38 -38.91
N GLU A 41 -24.05 9.87 -39.60
CA GLU A 41 -23.60 8.51 -39.39
C GLU A 41 -23.46 8.39 -37.88
N GLY A 42 -24.26 7.51 -37.29
CA GLY A 42 -24.32 7.36 -35.84
C GLY A 42 -22.89 7.21 -35.36
N SER A 43 -22.41 8.19 -34.57
CA SER A 43 -21.04 8.18 -34.10
C SER A 43 -20.80 6.83 -33.45
N GLU A 44 -19.83 6.07 -33.96
CA GLU A 44 -19.41 4.83 -33.34
C GLU A 44 -19.20 5.11 -31.85
N THR A 45 -19.79 4.28 -31.00
CA THR A 45 -19.72 4.43 -29.56
C THR A 45 -18.75 3.42 -29.00
N VAL A 46 -18.14 3.79 -27.89
CA VAL A 46 -17.30 2.94 -27.08
C VAL A 46 -17.89 2.85 -25.68
N VAL A 47 -17.95 1.63 -25.17
CA VAL A 47 -18.40 1.31 -23.81
C VAL A 47 -17.17 0.98 -23.00
N ILE A 48 -16.88 1.79 -21.97
CA ILE A 48 -15.73 1.58 -21.11
C ILE A 48 -16.24 1.11 -19.75
N SER A 49 -15.88 -0.11 -19.41
CA SER A 49 -16.29 -0.80 -18.18
C SER A 49 -15.10 -0.96 -17.24
N ALA A 50 -15.33 -0.78 -15.93
CA ALA A 50 -14.31 -0.95 -14.90
C ALA A 50 -14.85 -1.77 -13.73
N THR A 51 -14.00 -2.66 -13.21
CA THR A 51 -14.27 -3.40 -11.97
C THR A 51 -13.46 -2.80 -10.84
N VAL A 52 -14.07 -2.66 -9.65
CA VAL A 52 -13.42 -2.15 -8.45
C VAL A 52 -13.42 -3.23 -7.38
N ASN A 53 -12.25 -3.45 -6.78
CA ASN A 53 -12.05 -4.44 -5.72
C ASN A 53 -11.52 -3.74 -4.47
N PRO A 54 -12.39 -3.34 -3.53
CA PRO A 54 -11.96 -2.77 -2.25
C PRO A 54 -11.40 -3.86 -1.32
N ILE A 55 -10.15 -3.70 -0.86
CA ILE A 55 -9.48 -4.67 0.00
C ILE A 55 -9.54 -4.20 1.45
N ASN A 56 -10.40 -4.85 2.26
CA ASN A 56 -10.59 -4.56 3.69
C ASN A 56 -10.96 -3.09 3.99
N ILE A 57 -11.69 -2.45 3.08
CA ILE A 57 -12.10 -1.05 3.19
C ILE A 57 -13.51 -0.83 2.64
N SER A 58 -14.09 0.33 2.95
CA SER A 58 -15.43 0.71 2.51
C SER A 58 -15.44 2.17 2.02
N PRO A 59 -15.01 2.44 0.78
CA PRO A 59 -15.18 3.75 0.16
C PRO A 59 -16.66 4.16 0.11
N THR A 60 -16.97 5.45 0.23
CA THR A 60 -18.36 5.95 0.20
C THR A 60 -18.88 6.16 -1.22
N ALA A 61 -17.97 6.41 -2.17
CA ALA A 61 -18.24 6.54 -3.59
C ALA A 61 -16.92 6.44 -4.38
N TYR A 62 -17.01 6.39 -5.70
CA TYR A 62 -15.90 6.43 -6.63
C TYR A 62 -16.13 7.54 -7.63
N ARG A 63 -15.17 8.46 -7.75
CA ARG A 63 -15.14 9.42 -8.85
C ARG A 63 -14.30 8.83 -9.96
N TYR A 64 -14.94 8.57 -11.09
CA TYR A 64 -14.33 7.99 -12.27
C TYR A 64 -14.21 9.07 -13.35
N SER A 65 -13.01 9.24 -13.88
CA SER A 65 -12.70 10.29 -14.84
C SER A 65 -11.94 9.73 -16.04
N ILE A 66 -12.22 10.25 -17.24
CA ILE A 66 -11.47 9.96 -18.45
C ILE A 66 -10.86 11.24 -19.00
N TYR A 67 -9.61 11.15 -19.42
CA TYR A 67 -8.88 12.23 -20.08
C TYR A 67 -7.86 11.66 -21.06
N PRO A 68 -7.44 12.46 -22.07
CA PRO A 68 -6.41 12.02 -23.00
C PRO A 68 -5.05 12.19 -22.33
N ARG A 69 -4.12 11.28 -22.65
CA ARG A 69 -2.77 11.29 -22.08
C ARG A 69 -1.98 12.54 -22.44
N ASN A 70 -2.22 13.11 -23.62
CA ASN A 70 -1.57 14.33 -24.09
C ASN A 70 -2.14 15.61 -23.46
N ARG A 71 -3.30 15.56 -22.80
CA ARG A 71 -3.88 16.66 -22.03
C ARG A 71 -4.39 16.17 -20.67
N PRO A 72 -3.49 15.74 -19.77
CA PRO A 72 -3.88 15.11 -18.52
C PRO A 72 -4.58 16.05 -17.53
N ALA A 73 -4.54 17.36 -17.77
CA ALA A 73 -5.26 18.36 -16.99
C ALA A 73 -6.70 18.62 -17.49
N GLU A 74 -7.06 18.15 -18.69
CA GLU A 74 -8.38 18.36 -19.29
C GLU A 74 -9.22 17.09 -19.14
N VAL A 75 -10.10 17.08 -18.15
CA VAL A 75 -11.03 15.96 -17.94
C VAL A 75 -12.10 15.97 -19.04
N PHE A 76 -12.17 14.92 -19.85
CA PHE A 76 -13.23 14.77 -20.85
C PHE A 76 -14.57 14.45 -20.20
N MET A 77 -14.56 13.52 -19.24
CA MET A 77 -15.74 13.12 -18.51
C MET A 77 -15.37 12.79 -17.08
N GLN A 78 -16.26 13.16 -16.15
CA GLN A 78 -16.20 12.75 -14.76
C GLN A 78 -17.59 12.34 -14.30
N LYS A 79 -17.69 11.18 -13.65
CA LYS A 79 -18.94 10.69 -13.08
C LYS A 79 -18.68 10.07 -11.71
N LEU A 80 -19.67 10.21 -10.82
CA LEU A 80 -19.67 9.60 -9.51
C LEU A 80 -20.44 8.27 -9.57
N PHE A 81 -19.91 7.24 -8.92
CA PHE A 81 -20.51 5.92 -8.75
C PHE A 81 -20.53 5.54 -7.28
N PHE A 82 -21.59 4.89 -6.81
CA PHE A 82 -21.68 4.37 -5.45
C PHE A 82 -21.16 2.93 -5.35
N PRO A 83 -20.73 2.46 -4.16
CA PRO A 83 -20.34 1.07 -3.97
C PRO A 83 -21.43 0.09 -4.39
N GLY A 84 -21.06 -0.90 -5.21
CA GLY A 84 -21.99 -1.88 -5.78
C GLY A 84 -22.61 -1.47 -7.12
N GLU A 85 -22.48 -0.21 -7.54
CA GLU A 85 -22.87 0.20 -8.88
C GLU A 85 -21.86 -0.29 -9.93
N GLN A 86 -22.35 -0.67 -11.11
CA GLN A 86 -21.50 -0.98 -12.24
C GLN A 86 -20.86 0.32 -12.77
N ILE A 87 -19.52 0.36 -12.79
CA ILE A 87 -18.80 1.47 -13.41
C ILE A 87 -18.75 1.22 -14.91
N GLN A 88 -19.62 1.91 -15.63
CA GLN A 88 -19.68 1.90 -17.08
C GLN A 88 -19.98 3.31 -17.60
N ILE A 89 -19.27 3.71 -18.64
CA ILE A 89 -19.54 4.94 -19.38
C ILE A 89 -19.53 4.68 -20.88
N ILE A 90 -20.38 5.42 -21.59
CA ILE A 90 -20.56 5.32 -23.03
C ILE A 90 -20.13 6.65 -23.63
N LEU A 91 -19.16 6.61 -24.53
CA LEU A 91 -18.58 7.78 -25.17
C LEU A 91 -18.65 7.63 -26.69
N PRO A 92 -18.74 8.73 -27.46
CA PRO A 92 -18.43 8.71 -28.88
C PRO A 92 -16.95 8.32 -29.09
N ALA A 93 -16.64 7.35 -29.96
CA ALA A 93 -15.29 6.84 -30.16
C ALA A 93 -14.32 7.93 -30.68
N ASN A 94 -14.83 8.90 -31.43
CA ASN A 94 -14.04 9.98 -32.04
C ASN A 94 -13.47 11.00 -31.03
N ILE A 95 -13.87 10.98 -29.75
CA ILE A 95 -13.31 11.86 -28.73
C ILE A 95 -12.05 11.29 -28.07
N LEU A 96 -11.83 9.98 -28.20
CA LEU A 96 -10.66 9.32 -27.63
C LEU A 96 -9.44 9.53 -28.53
N SER A 97 -8.25 9.59 -27.92
CA SER A 97 -6.99 9.59 -28.66
C SER A 97 -6.78 8.25 -29.35
N THR A 98 -6.45 8.29 -30.64
CA THR A 98 -6.08 7.13 -31.47
C THR A 98 -4.65 6.63 -31.19
N ASP A 99 -3.88 7.35 -30.37
CA ASP A 99 -2.53 6.92 -30.02
C ASP A 99 -2.58 5.68 -29.11
N SER A 100 -1.58 4.82 -29.25
CA SER A 100 -1.42 3.66 -28.36
C SER A 100 -1.25 4.11 -26.90
N LEU A 101 -2.10 3.60 -26.01
CA LEU A 101 -2.21 3.99 -24.61
C LEU A 101 -2.39 5.51 -24.45
N GLY A 102 -3.08 6.11 -25.42
CA GLY A 102 -3.33 7.54 -25.53
C GLY A 102 -4.41 8.06 -24.59
N ASN A 103 -5.13 7.19 -23.89
CA ASN A 103 -6.23 7.56 -23.00
C ASN A 103 -5.98 7.05 -21.58
N ILE A 104 -6.46 7.79 -20.58
CA ILE A 104 -6.31 7.46 -19.17
C ILE A 104 -7.67 7.46 -18.49
N ALA A 105 -7.96 6.36 -17.81
CA ALA A 105 -9.06 6.24 -16.87
C ALA A 105 -8.51 6.39 -15.45
N LYS A 106 -9.05 7.34 -14.70
CA LYS A 106 -8.71 7.60 -13.31
C LYS A 106 -9.87 7.21 -12.41
N LEU A 107 -9.56 6.50 -11.33
CA LEU A 107 -10.51 6.18 -10.28
C LEU A 107 -10.01 6.78 -8.96
N GLU A 108 -10.84 7.64 -8.37
CA GLU A 108 -10.63 8.25 -7.05
C GLU A 108 -11.68 7.69 -6.08
N PRO A 109 -11.30 6.78 -5.17
CA PRO A 109 -12.16 6.33 -4.09
C PRO A 109 -12.37 7.47 -3.08
N LEU A 110 -13.60 7.65 -2.61
CA LEU A 110 -13.98 8.71 -1.67
C LEU A 110 -14.29 8.14 -0.28
N GLY A 111 -14.23 9.02 0.73
CA GLY A 111 -14.57 8.69 2.12
C GLY A 111 -13.37 8.52 3.06
N ASP A 112 -12.16 8.46 2.51
CA ASP A 112 -10.89 8.45 3.25
C ASP A 112 -9.75 8.91 2.32
N ALA A 113 -8.51 8.98 2.82
CA ALA A 113 -7.32 9.31 2.04
C ALA A 113 -6.82 8.12 1.20
N TYR A 114 -7.65 7.62 0.28
CA TYR A 114 -7.30 6.51 -0.61
C TYR A 114 -6.37 6.96 -1.75
N ASP A 115 -5.50 6.04 -2.20
CA ASP A 115 -4.66 6.29 -3.36
C ASP A 115 -5.50 6.36 -4.65
N HIS A 116 -5.24 7.38 -5.47
CA HIS A 116 -5.81 7.46 -6.81
C HIS A 116 -5.20 6.40 -7.71
N GLN A 117 -6.02 5.78 -8.55
CA GLN A 117 -5.55 4.79 -9.50
C GLN A 117 -5.81 5.19 -10.93
N TYR A 118 -4.94 4.72 -11.81
CA TYR A 118 -4.94 5.06 -13.23
C TYR A 118 -4.81 3.80 -14.06
N ARG A 119 -5.53 3.74 -15.19
CA ARG A 119 -5.38 2.71 -16.23
C ARG A 119 -5.24 3.40 -17.56
N MET A 120 -4.21 3.02 -18.31
CA MET A 120 -4.03 3.48 -19.69
C MET A 120 -4.72 2.51 -20.62
N PHE A 121 -5.32 3.02 -21.70
CA PHE A 121 -6.03 2.18 -22.67
C PHE A 121 -6.00 2.82 -24.07
N ASN A 122 -6.19 1.99 -25.10
CA ASN A 122 -6.29 2.40 -26.50
C ASN A 122 -7.71 2.86 -26.81
N ALA A 123 -7.89 3.77 -27.77
CA ALA A 123 -9.20 3.92 -28.39
C ALA A 123 -9.50 2.67 -29.23
N ASP A 124 -10.71 2.14 -29.07
CA ASP A 124 -11.24 1.05 -29.88
C ASP A 124 -12.76 1.23 -30.02
N VAL A 125 -13.35 0.58 -31.02
CA VAL A 125 -14.80 0.57 -31.24
C VAL A 125 -15.39 -0.62 -30.51
N GLY A 126 -16.52 -0.43 -29.81
CA GLY A 126 -17.16 -1.49 -29.04
C GLY A 126 -16.86 -1.41 -27.55
N GLU A 127 -16.45 -2.52 -26.92
CA GLU A 127 -16.29 -2.62 -25.46
C GLU A 127 -14.83 -2.66 -25.02
N ILE A 128 -14.49 -1.79 -24.07
CA ILE A 128 -13.19 -1.72 -23.42
C ILE A 128 -13.36 -2.10 -21.96
N ASN A 129 -12.82 -3.24 -21.57
CA ASN A 129 -12.79 -3.71 -20.19
C ASN A 129 -11.45 -3.35 -19.56
N LEU A 130 -11.47 -2.43 -18.62
CA LEU A 130 -10.26 -2.06 -17.88
C LEU A 130 -9.91 -3.14 -16.85
N THR A 131 -8.62 -3.34 -16.64
CA THR A 131 -8.13 -4.16 -15.53
C THR A 131 -8.65 -3.63 -14.20
N THR A 132 -9.00 -4.53 -13.29
CA THR A 132 -9.56 -4.22 -11.96
C THR A 132 -8.77 -3.15 -11.22
N PHE A 133 -9.48 -2.26 -10.54
CA PHE A 133 -8.94 -1.28 -9.61
C PHE A 133 -8.94 -1.83 -8.18
N ASP A 134 -7.79 -2.27 -7.69
CA ASP A 134 -7.64 -2.81 -6.34
C ASP A 134 -7.43 -1.68 -5.33
N ILE A 135 -8.48 -1.30 -4.61
CA ILE A 135 -8.40 -0.17 -3.69
C ILE A 135 -7.83 -0.61 -2.35
N LEU A 136 -6.69 -0.03 -1.99
CA LEU A 136 -6.02 -0.22 -0.71
C LEU A 136 -6.36 0.92 0.24
N GLY A 137 -6.46 0.62 1.54
CA GLY A 137 -6.64 1.63 2.57
C GLY A 137 -5.47 2.60 2.71
N PRO A 138 -5.70 3.77 3.33
CA PRO A 138 -4.64 4.73 3.61
C PRO A 138 -3.57 4.08 4.48
N SER A 139 -2.31 4.31 4.12
CA SER A 139 -1.16 3.68 4.77
C SER A 139 0.04 4.62 4.77
N ASP A 140 0.81 4.56 5.84
CA ASP A 140 2.17 5.09 5.85
C ASP A 140 3.09 4.09 5.13
N ILE A 141 4.14 4.59 4.50
CA ILE A 141 5.05 3.78 3.67
C ILE A 141 6.44 3.81 4.26
N MET A 142 6.84 2.69 4.82
CA MET A 142 8.22 2.46 5.23
C MET A 142 9.03 1.92 4.06
N LYS A 143 9.99 2.69 3.59
CA LYS A 143 11.05 2.23 2.68
C LYS A 143 12.10 1.50 3.53
N LEU A 144 12.02 0.18 3.56
CA LEU A 144 12.87 -0.68 4.38
C LEU A 144 14.04 -1.22 3.56
N THR A 145 15.25 -1.11 4.10
CA THR A 145 16.44 -1.80 3.61
C THR A 145 16.95 -2.75 4.69
N VAL A 146 17.23 -4.00 4.33
CA VAL A 146 17.74 -5.04 5.21
C VAL A 146 19.17 -5.38 4.81
N LEU A 147 20.11 -5.22 5.73
CA LEU A 147 21.54 -5.42 5.51
C LEU A 147 22.11 -6.43 6.52
N ASP A 148 23.18 -7.11 6.11
CA ASP A 148 24.06 -7.84 7.01
C ASP A 148 24.85 -6.84 7.86
N ALA A 149 24.82 -7.01 9.18
CA ALA A 149 25.52 -6.14 10.12
C ALA A 149 27.06 -6.19 10.00
N GLU A 150 27.63 -7.31 9.55
CA GLU A 150 29.09 -7.49 9.46
C GLU A 150 29.63 -6.98 8.13
N THR A 151 28.95 -7.30 7.04
CA THR A 151 29.43 -7.00 5.68
C THR A 151 28.78 -5.76 5.04
N ASN A 152 27.68 -5.26 5.62
CA ASN A 152 26.78 -4.27 5.00
C ASN A 152 26.18 -4.69 3.65
N ASN A 153 26.30 -5.97 3.29
CA ASN A 153 25.69 -6.49 2.07
C ASN A 153 24.17 -6.59 2.24
N PRO A 154 23.39 -6.39 1.16
CA PRO A 154 21.94 -6.50 1.22
C PRO A 154 21.47 -7.94 1.45
N ILE A 155 20.44 -8.10 2.27
CA ILE A 155 19.76 -9.38 2.51
C ILE A 155 18.43 -9.39 1.76
N GLY A 156 18.49 -9.81 0.49
CA GLY A 156 17.30 -9.92 -0.37
C GLY A 156 16.39 -11.11 -0.04
N ASN A 157 15.17 -11.12 -0.56
CA ASN A 157 14.14 -12.15 -0.35
C ASN A 157 13.76 -12.39 1.13
N SER A 158 13.94 -11.40 1.99
CA SER A 158 13.53 -11.47 3.39
C SER A 158 12.03 -11.26 3.52
N ASN A 159 11.37 -12.05 4.36
CA ASN A 159 9.95 -11.95 4.66
C ASN A 159 9.72 -11.00 5.85
N ILE A 160 9.04 -9.88 5.60
CA ILE A 160 8.70 -8.87 6.61
C ILE A 160 7.28 -9.09 7.08
N ARG A 161 7.08 -9.05 8.39
CA ARG A 161 5.76 -9.00 9.02
C ARG A 161 5.69 -7.84 10.01
N ILE A 162 4.65 -7.03 9.86
CA ILE A 162 4.33 -5.93 10.80
C ILE A 162 3.13 -6.35 11.62
N THR A 163 3.26 -6.31 12.94
CA THR A 163 2.18 -6.66 13.85
C THR A 163 1.99 -5.63 14.95
N GLN A 164 0.76 -5.48 15.43
CA GLN A 164 0.45 -4.72 16.64
C GLN A 164 -0.65 -5.50 17.39
N ASN A 165 -0.50 -5.66 18.70
CA ASN A 165 -1.43 -6.45 19.53
C ASN A 165 -1.72 -7.85 18.99
N ARG A 166 -0.70 -8.50 18.41
CA ARG A 166 -0.75 -9.84 17.77
C ARG A 166 -1.55 -9.92 16.48
N GLU A 167 -2.09 -8.81 15.99
CA GLU A 167 -2.72 -8.74 14.68
C GLU A 167 -1.69 -8.38 13.62
N ILE A 168 -1.80 -9.00 12.44
CA ILE A 168 -0.95 -8.69 11.31
C ILE A 168 -1.50 -7.44 10.63
N LEU A 169 -0.75 -6.36 10.68
CA LEU A 169 -1.08 -5.11 10.00
C LEU A 169 -0.66 -5.16 8.52
N SER A 170 0.48 -5.78 8.23
CA SER A 170 1.06 -5.82 6.89
C SER A 170 2.09 -6.95 6.75
N SER A 171 2.35 -7.35 5.53
CA SER A 171 3.44 -8.25 5.16
C SER A 171 4.02 -7.83 3.83
N ALA A 172 5.32 -8.03 3.66
CA ALA A 172 6.06 -7.69 2.45
C ALA A 172 7.26 -8.63 2.30
N GLN A 173 7.89 -8.61 1.14
CA GLN A 173 9.15 -9.30 0.89
C GLN A 173 10.17 -8.29 0.33
N THR A 174 11.44 -8.44 0.71
CA THR A 174 12.52 -7.67 0.07
C THR A 174 12.85 -8.20 -1.31
N ASP A 175 13.21 -7.30 -2.22
CA ASP A 175 13.81 -7.65 -3.50
C ASP A 175 15.26 -8.17 -3.32
N THR A 176 15.95 -8.46 -4.42
CA THR A 176 17.34 -8.96 -4.37
C THR A 176 18.34 -7.96 -3.79
N SER A 177 17.99 -6.67 -3.72
CA SER A 177 18.80 -5.60 -3.12
C SER A 177 18.49 -5.39 -1.63
N GLY A 178 17.69 -6.27 -1.01
CA GLY A 178 17.31 -6.14 0.39
C GLY A 178 16.33 -5.00 0.64
N TYR A 179 15.71 -4.45 -0.40
CA TYR A 179 14.81 -3.31 -0.32
C TYR A 179 13.34 -3.73 -0.44
N THR A 180 12.45 -3.06 0.29
CA THR A 180 11.00 -3.15 0.08
C THR A 180 10.26 -1.89 0.54
N ARG A 181 9.03 -1.73 0.05
CA ARG A 181 8.09 -0.71 0.54
C ARG A 181 7.00 -1.38 1.34
N VAL A 182 7.02 -1.21 2.65
CA VAL A 182 6.01 -1.78 3.55
C VAL A 182 4.90 -0.76 3.74
N ARG A 183 3.67 -1.12 3.35
CA ARG A 183 2.46 -0.32 3.61
C ARG A 183 1.94 -0.63 5.01
N ILE A 184 1.88 0.36 5.88
CA ILE A 184 1.42 0.20 7.27
C ILE A 184 0.11 0.99 7.42
N PRO A 185 -1.04 0.33 7.67
CA PRO A 185 -2.33 1.01 7.77
C PRO A 185 -2.33 2.16 8.79
N VAL A 186 -2.97 3.28 8.44
CA VAL A 186 -3.11 4.45 9.35
C VAL A 186 -4.08 4.19 10.49
N LYS A 187 -4.97 3.19 10.35
CA LYS A 187 -5.96 2.79 11.37
C LYS A 187 -5.36 1.99 12.54
N ARG A 188 -4.03 1.82 12.56
CA ARG A 188 -3.29 1.26 13.70
C ARG A 188 -3.42 2.16 14.94
N ILE A 189 -2.97 1.67 16.10
CA ILE A 189 -2.80 2.49 17.29
C ILE A 189 -1.57 3.38 17.08
N GLN A 190 -1.78 4.64 16.71
CA GLN A 190 -0.74 5.58 16.26
C GLN A 190 0.33 5.88 17.31
N ASN A 191 -0.03 5.87 18.60
CA ASN A 191 0.86 6.21 19.71
C ASN A 191 1.57 4.99 20.33
N GLU A 192 1.49 3.84 19.67
CA GLU A 192 2.15 2.63 20.10
C GLU A 192 3.08 2.13 18.99
N PRO A 193 4.29 1.64 19.33
CA PRO A 193 5.18 1.07 18.34
C PRO A 193 4.54 -0.17 17.71
N VAL A 194 4.92 -0.45 16.47
CA VAL A 194 4.60 -1.73 15.82
C VAL A 194 5.77 -2.68 16.00
N MET A 195 5.49 -3.97 16.11
CA MET A 195 6.50 -5.01 16.07
C MET A 195 6.81 -5.35 14.61
N VAL A 196 8.07 -5.21 14.24
CA VAL A 196 8.59 -5.61 12.93
C VAL A 196 9.34 -6.91 13.11
N SER A 197 9.01 -7.92 12.31
CA SER A 197 9.71 -9.20 12.23
C SER A 197 10.25 -9.39 10.81
N ILE A 198 11.52 -9.79 10.69
CA ILE A 198 12.20 -10.03 9.42
C ILE A 198 12.79 -11.44 9.48
N ASN A 199 12.22 -12.35 8.69
CA ASN A 199 12.72 -13.70 8.51
C ASN A 199 13.52 -13.75 7.20
N THR A 200 14.72 -14.30 7.24
CA THR A 200 15.64 -14.37 6.09
C THR A 200 15.70 -15.76 5.45
N ASP A 201 14.73 -16.62 5.80
CA ASP A 201 14.63 -18.03 5.42
C ASP A 201 15.90 -18.81 5.79
N GLY A 202 16.27 -18.71 7.07
CA GLY A 202 17.38 -19.47 7.66
C GLY A 202 18.79 -18.91 7.41
N ARG A 203 18.99 -17.87 6.59
CA ARG A 203 20.33 -17.27 6.40
C ARG A 203 20.84 -16.56 7.65
N PHE A 204 19.93 -15.94 8.39
CA PHE A 204 20.17 -15.25 9.65
C PHE A 204 19.03 -15.56 10.63
N PRO A 205 19.28 -15.42 11.94
CA PRO A 205 18.20 -15.46 12.94
C PRO A 205 17.10 -14.46 12.58
N THR A 206 15.85 -14.84 12.85
CA THR A 206 14.72 -13.93 12.69
C THR A 206 14.94 -12.69 13.54
N TRP A 207 14.98 -11.54 12.87
CA TRP A 207 15.10 -10.26 13.55
C TRP A 207 13.71 -9.75 13.93
N LYS A 208 13.53 -9.33 15.18
CA LYS A 208 12.39 -8.62 15.73
C LYS A 208 12.81 -7.28 16.33
N GLY A 209 11.92 -6.29 16.26
CA GLY A 209 12.12 -5.00 16.90
C GLY A 209 10.85 -4.15 16.93
N ASN A 210 10.67 -3.40 18.01
CA ASN A 210 9.64 -2.37 18.10
C ASN A 210 10.08 -1.13 17.31
N MET A 211 9.16 -0.57 16.53
CA MET A 211 9.42 0.64 15.75
C MET A 211 8.25 1.63 15.83
N ASP A 212 8.59 2.90 16.06
CA ASP A 212 7.67 4.01 15.85
C ASP A 212 7.56 4.30 14.35
N ILE A 213 6.33 4.52 13.88
CA ILE A 213 6.02 4.71 12.46
C ILE A 213 5.73 6.18 12.21
N ALA A 214 6.58 6.83 11.43
CA ALA A 214 6.37 8.21 11.01
C ALA A 214 5.21 8.29 10.00
N GLU A 215 4.48 9.41 10.05
CA GLU A 215 3.42 9.70 9.07
C GLU A 215 4.00 9.88 7.66
N GLY A 216 3.26 9.39 6.67
CA GLY A 216 3.62 9.50 5.26
C GLY A 216 4.71 8.50 4.84
N ILE A 217 5.76 9.00 4.20
CA ILE A 217 6.84 8.17 3.63
C ILE A 217 8.12 8.42 4.42
N PHE A 218 8.73 7.34 4.92
CA PHE A 218 9.98 7.41 5.66
C PHE A 218 10.90 6.22 5.33
N GLU A 219 12.18 6.37 5.68
CA GLU A 219 13.23 5.40 5.39
C GLU A 219 13.72 4.73 6.66
N LYS A 220 13.98 3.43 6.58
CA LYS A 220 14.52 2.65 7.68
C LYS A 220 15.51 1.61 7.17
N THR A 221 16.68 1.55 7.80
CA THR A 221 17.63 0.47 7.62
C THR A 221 17.63 -0.43 8.85
N VAL A 222 17.52 -1.73 8.63
CA VAL A 222 17.68 -2.76 9.66
C VAL A 222 18.90 -3.59 9.31
N THR A 223 19.83 -3.70 10.26
CA THR A 223 20.96 -4.61 10.17
C THR A 223 20.67 -5.88 10.97
N ILE A 224 21.00 -7.03 10.38
CA ILE A 224 20.85 -8.35 11.02
C ILE A 224 22.24 -8.96 11.13
N SER A 225 22.61 -9.33 12.35
CA SER A 225 23.89 -10.00 12.63
C SER A 225 23.69 -11.52 12.67
N PRO A 226 24.66 -12.31 12.18
CA PRO A 226 24.65 -13.75 12.36
C PRO A 226 24.74 -14.14 13.84
N LEU A 227 24.64 -15.43 14.10
CA LEU A 227 24.90 -16.01 15.41
C LEU A 227 26.40 -16.13 15.63
N GLU A 228 26.89 -15.56 16.72
CA GLU A 228 28.31 -15.69 17.10
C GLU A 228 28.60 -17.12 17.55
N LEU A 229 29.55 -17.78 16.89
CA LEU A 229 29.96 -19.16 17.18
C LEU A 229 31.24 -19.20 18.02
N GLY A 230 31.24 -20.03 19.05
CA GLY A 230 32.44 -20.40 19.80
C GLY A 230 33.15 -21.62 19.20
N PRO A 231 34.33 -21.99 19.73
CA PRO A 231 35.05 -23.18 19.29
C PRO A 231 34.22 -24.45 19.47
N GLY A 232 33.97 -25.16 18.36
CA GLY A 232 33.18 -26.40 18.37
C GLY A 232 31.66 -26.20 18.37
N ASP A 233 31.19 -24.95 18.36
CA ASP A 233 29.76 -24.66 18.22
C ASP A 233 29.28 -24.96 16.79
N ALA A 234 28.02 -25.37 16.65
CA ALA A 234 27.35 -25.50 15.36
C ALA A 234 25.92 -24.97 15.43
N ILE A 235 25.43 -24.44 14.31
CA ILE A 235 24.05 -23.95 14.20
C ILE A 235 23.14 -25.11 13.81
N TYR A 236 22.01 -25.20 14.51
CA TYR A 236 20.92 -26.11 14.21
C TYR A 236 19.65 -25.29 14.00
N GLU A 237 18.80 -25.77 13.11
CA GLU A 237 17.44 -25.26 12.89
C GLU A 237 16.43 -26.20 13.54
N VAL A 238 15.44 -25.62 14.20
CA VAL A 238 14.31 -26.35 14.78
C VAL A 238 13.35 -26.76 13.67
N ILE A 239 13.01 -28.06 13.59
CA ILE A 239 12.15 -28.61 12.53
C ILE A 239 10.70 -28.87 12.97
N ASP A 240 10.40 -28.73 14.26
CA ASP A 240 9.07 -28.92 14.83
C ASP A 240 8.60 -27.64 15.54
N SER A 241 7.29 -27.38 15.54
CA SER A 241 6.71 -26.29 16.32
C SER A 241 6.48 -26.67 17.78
N MET A 242 6.52 -25.68 18.68
CA MET A 242 6.27 -25.84 20.13
C MET A 242 7.25 -26.78 20.84
N VAL A 243 8.52 -26.78 20.41
CA VAL A 243 9.57 -27.64 20.96
C VAL A 243 10.05 -27.07 22.30
N PRO A 244 10.02 -27.85 23.40
CA PRO A 244 10.40 -27.35 24.71
C PRO A 244 11.92 -27.14 24.80
N PHE A 245 12.33 -25.90 25.09
CA PHE A 245 13.69 -25.54 25.47
C PHE A 245 13.79 -25.49 26.99
N ARG A 246 14.65 -26.35 27.57
CA ARG A 246 14.60 -26.68 29.00
C ARG A 246 15.83 -26.22 29.75
N GLU A 247 15.68 -25.99 31.05
CA GLU A 247 16.81 -25.68 31.93
C GLU A 247 17.75 -26.88 32.15
N GLY A 248 17.17 -28.08 32.21
CA GLY A 248 17.88 -29.34 32.48
C GLY A 248 17.69 -30.42 31.39
N PRO A 249 18.62 -31.38 31.30
CA PRO A 249 18.54 -32.52 30.38
C PRO A 249 17.64 -33.65 30.89
N GLU A 250 16.90 -33.52 31.97
CA GLU A 250 16.02 -34.58 32.48
C GLU A 250 14.59 -34.51 31.94
N ASN A 251 13.87 -35.62 32.01
CA ASN A 251 12.42 -35.61 31.76
C ASN A 251 11.72 -34.92 32.93
N GLY A 252 10.92 -33.91 32.64
CA GLY A 252 10.25 -33.09 33.67
C GLY A 252 11.01 -31.82 34.06
N ALA A 253 12.20 -31.57 33.48
CA ALA A 253 12.91 -30.31 33.64
C ALA A 253 12.02 -29.12 33.22
N VAL A 254 12.19 -28.01 33.94
CA VAL A 254 11.44 -26.76 33.69
C VAL A 254 11.66 -26.32 32.25
N SER A 255 10.55 -26.06 31.55
CA SER A 255 10.59 -25.48 30.21
C SER A 255 10.74 -23.96 30.35
N LEU A 256 11.83 -23.43 29.80
CA LEU A 256 12.10 -21.99 29.78
C LEU A 256 11.13 -21.30 28.83
N PHE A 257 11.00 -21.84 27.62
CA PHE A 257 10.06 -21.41 26.59
C PHE A 257 9.96 -22.50 25.51
N LEU A 258 9.10 -22.25 24.51
CA LEU A 258 8.90 -23.13 23.37
C LEU A 258 9.53 -22.50 22.12
N LEU A 259 10.30 -23.30 21.40
CA LEU A 259 10.86 -22.97 20.09
C LEU A 259 9.84 -23.31 19.00
N ASN A 260 9.86 -22.53 17.93
CA ASN A 260 9.07 -22.78 16.74
C ASN A 260 9.97 -23.31 15.62
N GLU A 261 9.33 -23.92 14.62
CA GLU A 261 10.00 -24.31 13.38
C GLU A 261 10.71 -23.10 12.75
N GLY A 262 11.95 -23.32 12.31
CA GLY A 262 12.83 -22.29 11.76
C GLY A 262 13.64 -21.50 12.79
N ASP A 263 13.40 -21.68 14.10
CA ASP A 263 14.25 -21.06 15.12
C ASP A 263 15.66 -21.64 15.07
N GLN A 264 16.67 -20.78 15.17
CA GLN A 264 18.07 -21.19 15.16
C GLN A 264 18.63 -21.35 16.57
N VAL A 265 19.32 -22.47 16.80
CA VAL A 265 19.94 -22.84 18.08
C VAL A 265 21.42 -23.07 17.85
N ILE A 266 22.28 -22.42 18.64
CA ILE A 266 23.72 -22.72 18.65
C ILE A 266 23.96 -23.84 19.64
N ILE A 267 24.39 -25.00 19.16
CA ILE A 267 24.71 -26.14 20.03
C ILE A 267 26.20 -26.14 20.34
N SER A 268 26.52 -26.24 21.63
CA SER A 268 27.89 -26.30 22.16
C SER A 268 28.24 -27.65 22.79
N LYS A 269 27.24 -28.44 23.17
CA LYS A 269 27.45 -29.74 23.82
C LYS A 269 26.35 -30.74 23.46
N VAL A 270 26.73 -32.00 23.31
CA VAL A 270 25.82 -33.12 23.06
C VAL A 270 25.93 -34.15 24.20
N ALA A 271 24.80 -34.64 24.68
CA ALA A 271 24.71 -35.70 25.68
C ALA A 271 23.60 -36.69 25.27
N GLY A 272 23.98 -37.76 24.57
CA GLY A 272 23.02 -38.72 24.02
C GLY A 272 22.11 -38.08 22.98
N ASP A 273 20.80 -38.18 23.17
CA ASP A 273 19.76 -37.57 22.33
C ASP A 273 19.45 -36.11 22.70
N ARG A 274 20.21 -35.52 23.63
CA ARG A 274 20.00 -34.14 24.12
C ARG A 274 21.15 -33.25 23.75
N LEU A 275 20.83 -32.05 23.28
CA LEU A 275 21.80 -31.05 22.86
C LEU A 275 21.62 -29.84 23.78
N PHE A 276 22.74 -29.36 24.30
CA PHE A 276 22.84 -28.13 25.07
C PHE A 276 23.34 -27.02 24.17
N GLY A 277 22.65 -25.89 24.22
CA GLY A 277 22.94 -24.78 23.35
C GLY A 277 22.39 -23.46 23.87
N ARG A 278 22.49 -22.44 23.03
CA ARG A 278 21.96 -21.11 23.27
C ARG A 278 21.08 -20.64 22.13
N VAL A 279 20.02 -19.93 22.47
CA VAL A 279 19.08 -19.31 21.53
C VAL A 279 19.05 -17.81 21.78
N ARG A 280 19.14 -17.02 20.70
CA ARG A 280 18.98 -15.56 20.76
C ARG A 280 17.49 -15.24 20.71
N ILE A 281 16.93 -14.81 21.84
CA ILE A 281 15.53 -14.42 21.94
C ILE A 281 15.37 -12.90 22.03
N TYR A 282 14.31 -12.37 21.43
CA TYR A 282 13.93 -10.97 21.59
C TYR A 282 12.94 -10.84 22.76
N LEU A 283 13.24 -9.95 23.70
CA LEU A 283 12.40 -9.67 24.87
C LEU A 283 11.57 -8.41 24.62
N ASP A 284 10.36 -8.55 24.10
CA ASP A 284 9.48 -7.46 23.67
C ASP A 284 9.35 -6.31 24.70
N LYS A 285 9.17 -6.65 25.98
CA LYS A 285 9.02 -5.67 27.08
C LYS A 285 10.28 -4.86 27.36
N GLN A 286 11.46 -5.41 27.05
CA GLN A 286 12.75 -4.77 27.29
C GLN A 286 13.35 -4.19 26.00
N GLY A 287 12.83 -4.57 24.83
CA GLY A 287 13.34 -4.12 23.54
C GLY A 287 14.75 -4.62 23.22
N ILE A 288 15.19 -5.71 23.87
CA ILE A 288 16.57 -6.22 23.74
C ILE A 288 16.58 -7.70 23.40
N TYR A 289 17.66 -8.14 22.76
CA TYR A 289 17.97 -9.54 22.61
C TYR A 289 18.73 -10.09 23.81
N ARG A 290 18.47 -11.35 24.15
CA ARG A 290 19.28 -12.10 25.10
C ARG A 290 19.56 -13.50 24.57
N ASN A 291 20.78 -13.98 24.82
CA ASN A 291 21.11 -15.38 24.63
C ASN A 291 20.67 -16.14 25.88
N ILE A 292 19.77 -17.12 25.71
CA ILE A 292 19.37 -18.03 26.78
C ILE A 292 19.93 -19.41 26.47
N SER A 293 20.59 -20.02 27.46
CA SER A 293 21.13 -21.38 27.33
C SER A 293 20.16 -22.41 27.90
N GLY A 294 20.17 -23.60 27.32
CA GLY A 294 19.25 -24.67 27.70
C GLY A 294 19.42 -25.93 26.86
N TRP A 295 18.53 -26.89 27.07
CA TRP A 295 18.54 -28.22 26.49
C TRP A 295 17.35 -28.44 25.57
N VAL A 296 17.59 -29.17 24.49
CA VAL A 296 16.60 -29.57 23.49
C VAL A 296 16.91 -30.99 23.00
N LEU A 297 15.86 -31.73 22.61
CA LEU A 297 16.04 -33.07 22.04
C LEU A 297 16.49 -32.98 20.58
N GLY A 298 17.48 -33.78 20.21
CA GLY A 298 18.07 -33.78 18.88
C GLY A 298 17.13 -34.16 17.75
N LYS A 299 16.10 -34.96 18.05
CA LYS A 299 15.08 -35.32 17.07
C LYS A 299 14.30 -34.12 16.51
N HIS A 300 14.33 -32.97 17.21
CA HIS A 300 13.65 -31.73 16.82
C HIS A 300 14.57 -30.74 16.12
N LEU A 301 15.83 -31.13 15.86
CA LEU A 301 16.84 -30.26 15.29
C LEU A 301 17.43 -30.87 14.02
N ASN A 302 17.65 -30.02 13.03
CA ASN A 302 18.49 -30.34 11.89
C ASN A 302 19.76 -29.47 11.92
N ARG A 303 20.92 -30.06 11.62
CA ARG A 303 22.16 -29.30 11.58
C ARG A 303 22.18 -28.44 10.32
N MET A 304 22.48 -27.15 10.46
CA MET A 304 22.70 -26.26 9.32
C MET A 304 24.14 -26.45 8.83
N GLU A 305 24.31 -26.53 7.51
CA GLU A 305 25.63 -26.63 6.85
C GLU A 305 26.35 -25.28 6.79
#